data_AF-A0A520P5N2-F1
#
_entry.id   AF-A0A520P5N2-F1
#
_cell.length_a   1.000
_cell.length_b   1.000
_cell.length_c   1.000
_cell.angle_alpha   90.00
_cell.angle_beta   90.00
_cell.angle_gamma   90.00
#
_symmetry.space_group_name_H-M   'P 1'
#
loop_
_entity.id
_entity.type
_entity.pdbx_description
1 polymer ?
#
loop_
_entity_poly.entity_id
_entity_poly.type
_entity_poly.pdbx_seq_one_letter_code
_entity_poly.pdbx_strand_id
1 'polypeptide(L)'
;MTPALLNLMRQVDTPTVCNAIEVAQGQRGFAAFTRGTMLSSAPKEPAIVGYARTAKIAAIAPPIDPPETIKARRMDYYKYMAEAALPAVAV
;
A
#
# COMPACT_ATOMS: atom_id res chain seq x y z
N MET A 1 12.05 8.80 0.56
CA MET A 1 11.27 9.87 1.21
C MET A 1 12.14 10.54 2.25
N THR A 2 12.25 11.86 2.24
CA THR A 2 13.02 12.59 3.25
C THR A 2 12.30 12.57 4.60
N PRO A 3 13.00 12.69 5.74
CA PRO A 3 12.37 12.77 7.04
C PRO A 3 11.35 13.92 7.15
N ALA A 4 11.65 15.07 6.54
CA ALA A 4 10.77 16.24 6.52
C ALA A 4 9.44 15.94 5.79
N LEU A 5 9.51 15.31 4.60
CA LEU A 5 8.31 14.94 3.86
C LEU A 5 7.48 13.89 4.63
N LEU A 6 8.12 12.88 5.21
CA LEU A 6 7.42 11.88 6.03
C LEU A 6 6.69 12.52 7.22
N ASN A 7 7.34 13.46 7.91
CA ASN A 7 6.74 14.15 9.05
C ASN A 7 5.54 15.01 8.64
N LEU A 8 5.65 15.74 7.52
CA LEU A 8 4.53 16.52 6.98
C LEU A 8 3.35 15.62 6.60
N MET A 9 3.61 14.53 5.87
CA MET A 9 2.56 13.61 5.42
C MET A 9 1.82 12.93 6.59
N ARG A 10 2.46 12.77 7.76
CA ARG A 10 1.83 12.22 8.97
C ARG A 10 0.92 13.22 9.70
N GLN A 11 0.97 14.50 9.36
CA GLN A 11 0.18 15.56 10.01
C GLN A 11 -1.09 15.93 9.24
N VAL A 12 -1.27 15.41 8.03
CA VAL A 12 -2.39 15.73 7.14
C VAL A 12 -3.26 14.49 6.93
N ASP A 13 -4.57 14.71 6.82
CA ASP A 13 -5.50 13.63 6.52
C ASP A 13 -5.45 13.20 5.03
N THR A 14 -5.97 12.01 4.75
CA THR A 14 -6.01 11.47 3.38
C THR A 14 -6.77 12.38 2.39
N PRO A 15 -7.96 12.93 2.73
CA PRO A 15 -8.64 13.89 1.84
C PRO A 15 -7.79 15.12 1.48
N THR A 16 -7.01 15.66 2.40
CA THR A 16 -6.12 16.81 2.16
C THR A 16 -5.02 16.46 1.17
N VAL A 17 -4.39 15.30 1.33
CA VAL A 17 -3.39 14.79 0.37
C VAL A 17 -4.01 14.61 -1.02
N CYS A 18 -5.20 14.02 -1.09
CA CYS A 18 -5.95 13.88 -2.33
C CYS A 18 -6.20 15.24 -3.00
N ASN A 19 -6.76 16.22 -2.27
CA ASN A 19 -7.01 17.54 -2.82
C ASN A 19 -5.74 18.23 -3.33
N ALA A 20 -4.62 18.09 -2.62
CA ALA A 20 -3.33 18.66 -3.03
C ALA A 20 -2.84 18.06 -4.35
N ILE A 21 -3.03 16.75 -4.56
CA ILE A 21 -2.69 16.06 -5.82
C ILE A 21 -3.57 16.58 -6.97
N GLU A 22 -4.88 16.75 -6.77
CA GLU A 22 -5.77 17.30 -7.81
C GLU A 22 -5.37 18.72 -8.23
N VAL A 23 -5.04 19.56 -7.25
CA VAL A 23 -4.54 20.92 -7.49
C VAL A 23 -3.23 20.87 -8.28
N ALA A 24 -2.28 20.02 -7.88
CA ALA A 24 -0.99 19.87 -8.56
C ALA A 24 -1.14 19.31 -9.99
N GLN A 25 -2.13 18.45 -10.23
CA GLN A 25 -2.39 17.85 -11.53
C GLN A 25 -3.30 18.71 -12.43
N GLY A 26 -4.00 19.71 -11.88
CA GLY A 26 -4.93 20.56 -12.61
C GLY A 26 -6.19 19.85 -13.12
N GLN A 27 -6.48 18.66 -12.62
CA GLN A 27 -7.64 17.84 -13.02
C GLN A 27 -8.13 16.97 -11.85
N ARG A 28 -9.40 16.56 -11.93
CA ARG A 28 -9.91 15.50 -11.04
C ARG A 28 -9.26 14.18 -11.43
N GLY A 29 -8.50 13.57 -10.51
CA GLY A 29 -7.59 12.47 -10.83
C GLY A 29 -8.01 11.09 -10.32
N PHE A 30 -9.16 10.96 -9.64
CA PHE A 30 -9.35 9.87 -8.68
C PHE A 30 -10.35 8.78 -9.05
N ALA A 31 -10.29 8.28 -10.28
CA ALA A 31 -11.05 7.08 -10.70
C ALA A 31 -10.37 5.74 -10.33
N ALA A 32 -9.13 5.77 -9.85
CA ALA A 32 -8.28 4.59 -9.61
C ALA A 32 -8.16 4.17 -8.12
N PHE A 33 -9.09 4.61 -7.26
CA PHE A 33 -9.07 4.30 -5.83
C PHE A 33 -9.75 2.98 -5.52
N THR A 34 -9.52 2.47 -4.31
CA THR A 34 -10.26 1.34 -3.75
C THR A 34 -11.75 1.61 -3.88
N ARG A 35 -12.47 0.72 -4.58
CA ARG A 35 -13.90 0.89 -4.91
C ARG A 35 -14.85 0.57 -3.74
N GLY A 36 -14.35 0.67 -2.52
CA GLY A 36 -15.10 0.42 -1.28
C GLY A 36 -14.42 1.10 -0.10
N THR A 37 -15.18 1.30 0.99
CA THR A 37 -14.68 1.95 2.20
C THR A 37 -13.67 1.05 2.89
N MET A 38 -12.41 1.46 2.92
CA MET A 38 -11.39 0.85 3.77
C MET A 38 -11.68 1.20 5.23
N LEU A 39 -11.80 0.19 6.09
CA LEU A 39 -11.99 0.36 7.52
C LEU A 39 -10.67 0.13 8.24
N SER A 40 -10.27 1.08 9.09
CA SER A 40 -9.10 0.89 9.96
C SER A 40 -9.45 -0.07 11.09
N SER A 41 -8.67 -1.15 11.23
CA SER A 41 -8.75 -2.05 12.40
C SER A 41 -8.17 -1.42 13.67
N ALA A 42 -7.44 -0.30 13.54
CA ALA A 42 -6.83 0.44 14.65
C ALA A 42 -7.14 1.95 14.52
N PRO A 43 -8.41 2.38 14.69
CA PRO A 43 -8.85 3.74 14.35
C PRO A 43 -8.30 4.83 15.29
N LYS A 44 -7.71 4.44 16.43
CA LYS A 44 -7.09 5.37 17.39
C LYS A 44 -5.60 5.60 17.12
N GLU A 45 -5.00 4.80 16.24
CA GLU A 45 -3.59 4.94 15.88
C GLU A 45 -3.41 6.02 14.81
N PRO A 46 -2.22 6.65 14.73
CA PRO A 46 -1.91 7.64 13.71
C PRO A 46 -2.00 7.09 12.27
N ALA A 47 -2.18 7.98 11.31
CA ALA A 47 -2.13 7.64 9.89
C ALA A 47 -0.77 7.03 9.50
N ILE A 48 -0.82 6.00 8.64
CA ILE A 48 0.38 5.36 8.09
C ILE A 48 0.77 6.00 6.76
N VAL A 49 2.08 6.20 6.55
CA VAL A 49 2.64 6.75 5.31
C VAL A 49 3.91 6.00 4.96
N GLY A 50 4.02 5.55 3.71
CA GLY A 50 5.20 4.87 3.18
C GLY A 50 5.03 4.57 1.70
N TYR A 51 6.10 4.10 1.06
CA TYR A 51 6.00 3.64 -0.32
C TYR A 51 5.21 2.34 -0.39
N ALA A 52 4.39 2.19 -1.44
CA ALA A 52 3.62 0.97 -1.64
C ALA A 52 4.56 -0.22 -1.91
N ARG A 53 4.43 -1.27 -1.08
CA ARG A 53 5.06 -2.57 -1.28
C ARG A 53 3.96 -3.52 -1.73
N THR A 54 3.83 -3.67 -3.04
CA THR A 54 2.66 -4.32 -3.63
C THR A 54 2.83 -5.83 -3.75
N ALA A 55 1.75 -6.58 -3.56
CA ALA A 55 1.66 -7.98 -3.96
C ALA A 55 0.31 -8.31 -4.61
N LYS A 56 0.28 -9.36 -5.43
CA LYS A 56 -0.96 -9.88 -6.01
C LYS A 56 -1.22 -11.28 -5.46
N ILE A 57 -2.36 -11.43 -4.78
CA ILE A 57 -2.80 -12.70 -4.22
C ILE A 57 -4.06 -13.15 -4.99
N ALA A 58 -4.05 -14.38 -5.48
CA ALA A 58 -5.20 -15.02 -6.09
C ALA A 58 -5.40 -16.40 -5.45
N ALA A 59 -6.61 -16.66 -4.97
CA ALA A 59 -6.94 -17.89 -4.24
C ALA A 59 -8.35 -18.43 -4.59
N ILE A 60 -8.93 -17.97 -5.70
CA ILE A 60 -10.28 -18.41 -6.14
C ILE A 60 -10.29 -19.86 -6.63
N ALA A 61 -9.16 -20.35 -7.16
CA ALA A 61 -8.99 -21.71 -7.63
C ALA A 61 -7.68 -22.30 -7.07
N PRO A 62 -7.59 -23.64 -6.93
CA PRO A 62 -6.34 -24.31 -6.55
C PRO A 62 -5.20 -23.99 -7.54
N PRO A 63 -3.94 -23.95 -7.07
CA PRO A 63 -2.79 -23.76 -7.96
C PRO A 63 -2.63 -24.96 -8.90
N ILE A 64 -2.31 -24.68 -10.16
CA ILE A 64 -1.95 -25.70 -11.17
C ILE A 64 -0.43 -25.94 -11.25
N ASP A 65 0.35 -25.05 -10.64
CA ASP A 65 1.81 -25.17 -10.58
C ASP A 65 2.24 -26.30 -9.62
N PRO A 66 3.43 -26.90 -9.81
CA PRO A 66 3.97 -27.90 -8.89
C PRO A 66 4.10 -27.40 -7.44
N PRO A 67 3.94 -28.29 -6.42
CA PRO A 67 4.01 -27.90 -5.01
C PRO A 67 5.28 -27.13 -4.61
N GLU A 68 6.44 -27.52 -5.14
CA GLU A 68 7.71 -26.86 -4.82
C GLU A 68 7.78 -25.43 -5.36
N THR A 69 7.20 -25.16 -6.55
CA THR A 69 7.08 -23.82 -7.11
C THR A 69 6.21 -22.92 -6.23
N ILE A 70 5.09 -23.46 -5.73
CA ILE A 70 4.20 -22.74 -4.82
C ILE A 70 4.88 -22.45 -3.49
N LYS A 71 5.63 -23.41 -2.94
CA LYS A 71 6.38 -23.24 -1.70
C LYS A 71 7.45 -22.14 -1.84
N ALA A 72 8.25 -22.18 -2.91
CA ALA A 72 9.24 -21.15 -3.19
C ALA A 72 8.61 -19.76 -3.32
N ARG A 73 7.57 -19.62 -4.15
CA ARG A 73 6.86 -18.34 -4.37
C ARG A 73 6.31 -17.72 -3.07
N ARG A 74 5.78 -18.56 -2.17
CA ARG A 74 5.29 -18.11 -0.85
C ARG A 74 6.43 -17.59 0.03
N MET A 75 7.58 -18.26 0.04
CA MET A 75 8.74 -17.79 0.80
C MET A 75 9.31 -16.50 0.22
N ASP A 76 9.36 -16.40 -1.10
CA ASP A 76 9.82 -15.19 -1.79
C ASP A 76 8.92 -13.99 -1.48
N TYR A 77 7.60 -14.18 -1.37
CA TYR A 77 6.67 -13.14 -0.94
C TYR A 77 7.02 -12.60 0.46
N TYR A 78 7.23 -13.49 1.44
CA TYR A 78 7.58 -13.06 2.80
C TYR A 78 8.92 -12.34 2.84
N LYS A 79 9.92 -12.87 2.11
CA LYS A 79 11.24 -12.23 1.99
C LYS A 79 11.12 -10.85 1.35
N TYR A 80 10.39 -10.75 0.26
CA TYR A 80 10.11 -9.48 -0.43
C TYR A 80 9.44 -8.46 0.51
N MET A 81 8.46 -8.87 1.31
CA MET A 81 7.81 -7.96 2.26
C MET A 81 8.75 -7.53 3.39
N ALA A 82 9.54 -8.46 3.94
CA ALA A 82 10.46 -8.20 5.05
C ALA A 82 11.65 -7.29 4.67
N GLU A 83 12.15 -7.41 3.44
CA GLU A 83 13.33 -6.67 2.94
C GLU A 83 12.96 -5.30 2.34
N ALA A 84 11.74 -4.79 2.56
CA ALA A 84 11.33 -3.50 2.02
C ALA A 84 12.12 -2.33 2.63
N ALA A 85 12.56 -1.39 1.79
CA ALA A 85 13.14 -0.14 2.25
C ALA A 85 12.07 0.70 2.98
N LEU A 86 12.34 1.09 4.24
CA LEU A 86 11.37 1.77 5.08
C LEU A 86 11.43 3.30 4.91
N PRO A 87 10.28 4.01 5.08
CA PRO A 87 8.95 3.47 5.41
C PRO A 87 8.22 2.88 4.19
N ALA A 88 7.59 1.72 4.37
CA ALA A 88 6.80 1.02 3.37
C ALA A 88 5.43 0.62 3.91
N VAL A 89 4.44 0.54 3.03
CA VAL A 89 3.07 0.09 3.33
C VAL A 89 2.75 -1.09 2.42
N ALA A 90 2.35 -2.23 2.99
CA ALA A 90 1.92 -3.39 2.22
C ALA A 90 0.56 -3.08 1.56
N VAL A 91 0.47 -3.33 0.24
CA VAL A 91 -0.73 -3.08 -0.58
C VAL A 91 -1.05 -4.28 -1.46
#